data_AF-A0A7S3SZ46-F1
#
_entry.id   AF-A0A7S3SZ46-F1
#
_cell.length_a   1.000
_cell.length_b   1.000
_cell.length_c   1.000
_cell.angle_alpha   90.00
_cell.angle_beta   90.00
_cell.angle_gamma   90.00
#
_symmetry.space_group_name_H-M   'P 1'
#
loop_
_entity.id
_entity.type
_entity.pdbx_description
1 polymer ?
#
loop_
_entity_poly.entity_id
_entity_poly.type
_entity_poly.pdbx_seq_one_letter_code
_entity_poly.pdbx_strand_id
1 'polypeptide(L)'
;LAPEEILFQQADVAQQIAEIHLSQSRHAPLDLRLRDRDAAAFYLLRATRKLQLAGVSERDPLLMDLRERIAAAEADGPTSRKFVDSAAAAADGHDGVLGTRATGHAPASDEAGCIIG
;
A
#
# COMPACT_ATOMS: atom_id res chain seq x y z
N LEU A 1 -23.29 1.86 -6.12
CA LEU A 1 -22.08 2.49 -6.65
C LEU A 1 -21.70 1.74 -7.90
N ALA A 2 -21.47 2.44 -9.00
CA ALA A 2 -20.91 1.83 -10.18
C ALA A 2 -19.48 1.33 -9.86
N PRO A 3 -18.99 0.25 -10.51
CA PRO A 3 -17.63 -0.27 -10.26
C PRO A 3 -16.54 0.80 -10.39
N GLU A 4 -16.69 1.72 -11.34
CA GLU A 4 -15.78 2.82 -11.58
C GLU A 4 -15.74 3.79 -10.40
N GLU A 5 -16.91 4.11 -9.80
CA GLU A 5 -17.01 4.97 -8.62
C GLU A 5 -16.28 4.36 -7.41
N ILE A 6 -16.32 3.03 -7.26
CA ILE A 6 -15.59 2.31 -6.22
C ILE A 6 -14.07 2.44 -6.47
N LEU A 7 -13.63 2.30 -7.72
CA LEU A 7 -12.21 2.45 -8.07
C LEU A 7 -11.72 3.89 -7.82
N PHE A 8 -12.53 4.91 -8.16
CA PHE A 8 -12.21 6.31 -7.85
C PHE A 8 -12.13 6.56 -6.34
N GLN A 9 -13.08 6.04 -5.55
CA GLN A 9 -13.02 6.13 -4.09
C GLN A 9 -11.79 5.43 -3.51
N GLN A 10 -11.42 4.26 -4.03
CA GLN A 10 -10.21 3.55 -3.62
C GLN A 10 -8.93 4.32 -3.98
N ALA A 11 -8.91 4.99 -5.13
CA ALA A 11 -7.80 5.85 -5.53
C ALA A 11 -7.66 7.06 -4.60
N ASP A 12 -8.77 7.71 -4.23
CA ASP A 12 -8.79 8.83 -3.29
C ASP A 12 -8.28 8.41 -1.90
N VAL A 13 -8.79 7.30 -1.36
CA VAL A 13 -8.30 6.77 -0.07
C VAL A 13 -6.80 6.49 -0.11
N ALA A 14 -6.28 5.93 -1.21
CA ALA A 14 -4.85 5.67 -1.35
C ALA A 14 -4.03 6.99 -1.39
N GLN A 15 -4.51 8.02 -2.07
CA GLN A 15 -3.87 9.34 -2.06
C GLN A 15 -3.84 9.97 -0.65
N GLN A 16 -4.96 9.90 0.07
CA GLN A 16 -5.04 10.41 1.44
C GLN A 16 -4.05 9.69 2.38
N ILE A 17 -3.89 8.37 2.25
CA ILE A 17 -2.91 7.61 3.04
C ILE A 17 -1.48 8.05 2.69
N ALA A 18 -1.16 8.24 1.41
CA ALA A 18 0.15 8.73 1.00
C ALA A 18 0.46 10.11 1.62
N GLU A 19 -0.51 11.01 1.65
CA GLU A 19 -0.37 12.34 2.25
C GLU A 19 -0.17 12.29 3.77
N ILE A 20 -0.80 11.34 4.45
CA ILE A 20 -0.57 11.10 5.89
C ILE A 20 0.90 10.73 6.14
N HIS A 21 1.48 9.79 5.38
CA HIS A 21 2.90 9.43 5.53
C HIS A 21 3.84 10.62 5.28
N LEU A 22 3.58 11.42 4.25
CA LEU A 22 4.40 12.58 3.92
C LEU A 22 4.29 13.70 4.96
N SER A 23 3.10 13.92 5.52
CA SER A 23 2.85 14.99 6.50
C SER A 23 3.39 14.63 7.88
N GLN A 24 3.22 13.39 8.34
CA GLN A 24 3.67 12.93 9.66
C GLN A 24 5.19 12.87 9.79
N SER A 25 5.89 12.59 8.70
CA SER A 25 7.34 12.39 8.70
C SER A 25 8.15 13.68 8.50
N ARG A 26 7.51 14.83 8.26
CA ARG A 26 8.19 16.10 7.89
C ARG A 26 9.33 16.50 8.84
N HIS A 27 9.19 16.20 10.13
CA HIS A 27 10.17 16.51 11.18
C HIS A 27 10.87 15.27 11.76
N ALA A 28 10.67 14.10 11.16
CA ALA A 28 11.25 12.85 11.62
C ALA A 28 12.74 12.74 11.24
N PRO A 29 13.51 11.86 11.92
CA PRO A 29 14.86 11.49 11.50
C PRO A 29 14.90 10.99 10.06
N LEU A 30 16.06 11.12 9.39
CA LEU A 30 16.22 10.79 7.96
C LEU A 30 15.71 9.39 7.61
N ASP A 31 16.10 8.36 8.37
CA ASP A 31 15.71 6.97 8.09
C ASP A 31 14.20 6.76 8.13
N LEU A 32 13.50 7.44 9.05
CA LEU A 32 12.05 7.35 9.15
C LEU A 32 11.38 8.06 7.96
N ARG A 33 11.89 9.24 7.56
CA ARG A 33 11.44 9.97 6.38
C ARG A 33 11.59 9.17 5.09
N LEU A 34 12.69 8.44 4.94
CA LEU A 34 12.90 7.58 3.77
C LEU A 34 11.87 6.45 3.74
N ARG A 35 11.59 5.80 4.88
CA ARG A 35 10.56 4.75 4.97
C ARG A 35 9.16 5.27 4.69
N ASP A 36 8.81 6.44 5.20
CA ASP A 36 7.51 7.06 4.95
C ASP A 36 7.35 7.54 3.51
N ARG A 37 8.44 7.99 2.86
CA ARG A 37 8.44 8.30 1.43
C ARG A 37 8.26 7.06 0.57
N ASP A 38 8.93 5.95 0.90
CA ASP A 38 8.73 4.66 0.21
C ASP A 38 7.27 4.18 0.37
N ALA A 39 6.69 4.33 1.56
CA ALA A 39 5.27 4.02 1.80
C ALA A 39 4.34 4.94 0.99
N ALA A 40 4.61 6.24 0.95
CA ALA A 40 3.83 7.19 0.17
C ALA A 40 3.86 6.86 -1.33
N ALA A 41 5.04 6.56 -1.88
CA ALA A 41 5.20 6.15 -3.28
C ALA A 41 4.37 4.88 -3.59
N PHE A 42 4.39 3.88 -2.70
CA PHE A 42 3.56 2.68 -2.84
C PHE A 42 2.06 3.00 -2.94
N TYR A 43 1.53 3.86 -2.06
CA TYR A 43 0.11 4.22 -2.10
C TYR A 43 -0.26 5.08 -3.32
N LEU A 44 0.63 5.95 -3.79
CA LEU A 44 0.42 6.72 -5.02
C LEU A 44 0.42 5.82 -6.27
N LEU A 45 1.29 4.81 -6.32
CA LEU A 45 1.26 3.78 -7.37
C LEU A 45 -0.06 3.00 -7.35
N ARG A 46 -0.56 2.65 -6.16
CA ARG A 46 -1.87 2.01 -6.00
C ARG A 46 -3.01 2.91 -6.51
N ALA A 47 -2.99 4.21 -6.19
CA ALA A 47 -3.98 5.17 -6.68
C ALA A 47 -3.97 5.25 -8.20
N THR A 48 -2.78 5.38 -8.79
CA THR A 48 -2.56 5.41 -10.25
C THR A 48 -3.20 4.19 -10.92
N ARG A 49 -2.95 2.98 -10.38
CA ARG A 49 -3.51 1.76 -10.93
C ARG A 49 -5.03 1.68 -10.85
N LYS A 50 -5.63 2.16 -9.75
CA LYS A 50 -7.09 2.20 -9.59
C LYS A 50 -7.74 3.12 -10.62
N LEU A 51 -7.12 4.26 -10.91
CA LEU A 51 -7.58 5.19 -11.96
C LEU A 51 -7.44 4.59 -13.36
N GLN A 52 -6.32 3.93 -13.66
CA GLN A 52 -6.15 3.21 -14.94
C GLN A 52 -7.21 2.11 -15.13
N LEU A 53 -7.51 1.33 -14.07
CA LEU A 53 -8.56 0.31 -14.10
C LEU A 53 -9.98 0.91 -14.27
N ALA A 54 -10.20 2.14 -13.79
CA ALA A 54 -11.44 2.88 -14.00
C ALA A 54 -11.54 3.49 -15.41
N GLY A 55 -10.54 3.28 -16.28
CA GLY A 55 -10.52 3.77 -17.65
C GLY A 55 -9.96 5.19 -17.83
N VAL A 56 -9.30 5.74 -16.80
CA VAL A 56 -8.64 7.06 -16.91
C VAL A 56 -7.50 6.98 -17.91
N SER A 57 -7.46 7.94 -18.83
CA SER A 57 -6.45 7.99 -19.90
C SER A 57 -5.07 8.34 -19.36
N GLU A 58 -4.04 7.78 -19.96
CA GLU A 58 -2.64 8.11 -19.65
C GLU A 58 -2.26 9.58 -19.82
N ARG A 59 -3.04 10.33 -20.59
CA ARG A 59 -2.90 11.78 -20.81
C ARG A 59 -3.78 12.62 -19.87
N ASP A 60 -4.50 11.96 -18.97
CA ASP A 60 -5.33 12.64 -18.00
C ASP A 60 -4.43 13.42 -17.02
N PRO A 61 -4.73 14.71 -16.76
CA PRO A 61 -3.96 15.52 -15.83
C PRO A 61 -3.82 14.89 -14.44
N LEU A 62 -4.82 14.13 -13.97
CA LEU A 62 -4.79 13.45 -12.68
C LEU A 62 -3.69 12.37 -12.64
N LEU A 63 -3.56 11.57 -13.70
CA LEU A 63 -2.52 10.55 -13.77
C LEU A 63 -1.13 11.17 -13.98
N MET A 64 -1.04 12.30 -14.68
CA MET A 64 0.21 13.04 -14.82
C MET A 64 0.67 13.62 -13.46
N ASP A 65 -0.22 14.24 -12.69
CA ASP A 65 0.08 14.74 -11.34
C ASP A 65 0.58 13.62 -10.42
N LEU A 66 -0.10 12.47 -10.40
CA LEU A 66 0.31 11.33 -9.59
C LEU A 66 1.71 10.82 -9.95
N ARG A 67 2.07 10.82 -11.24
CA ARG A 67 3.42 10.45 -11.68
C ARG A 67 4.48 11.41 -11.18
N GLU A 68 4.22 12.71 -11.23
CA GLU A 68 5.15 13.71 -10.70
C GLU A 68 5.32 13.54 -9.19
N ARG A 69 4.24 13.29 -8.46
CA ARG A 69 4.27 13.02 -7.01
C ARG A 69 5.05 11.75 -6.67
N ILE A 70 4.91 10.68 -7.47
CA ILE A 70 5.70 9.44 -7.31
C ILE A 70 7.18 9.72 -7.54
N ALA A 71 7.52 10.39 -8.64
CA ALA A 71 8.91 10.73 -8.95
C ALA A 71 9.55 11.58 -7.83
N ALA A 72 8.79 12.53 -7.26
CA ALA A 72 9.25 13.33 -6.13
C ALA A 72 9.46 12.51 -4.86
N ALA A 73 8.59 11.52 -4.58
CA ALA A 73 8.75 10.63 -3.44
C ALA A 73 9.95 9.69 -3.59
N GLU A 74 10.23 9.23 -4.83
CA GLU A 74 11.32 8.30 -5.14
C GLU A 74 12.70 8.97 -5.30
N ALA A 75 12.75 10.27 -5.65
CA ALA A 75 13.99 11.00 -5.91
C ALA A 75 14.98 10.99 -4.74
N ASP A 76 14.49 10.84 -3.51
CA ASP A 76 15.30 10.88 -2.29
C ASP A 76 15.58 9.50 -1.66
N GLY A 77 15.06 8.40 -2.23
CA GLY A 77 15.14 7.05 -1.66
C GLY A 77 16.11 6.10 -2.38
N PRO A 78 17.03 5.41 -1.69
CA PRO A 78 17.93 4.40 -2.30
C PRO A 78 17.22 3.09 -2.69
N THR A 79 15.96 2.90 -2.27
CA THR A 79 15.15 1.68 -2.44
C THR A 79 14.19 1.73 -3.64
N SER A 80 14.13 2.86 -4.34
CA SER A 80 13.15 3.17 -5.41
C SER A 80 13.20 2.25 -6.63
N ARG A 81 14.29 1.52 -6.89
CA ARG A 81 14.36 0.58 -8.04
C ARG A 81 13.88 -0.85 -7.76
N LYS A 82 13.77 -1.29 -6.50
CA LYS A 82 13.51 -2.71 -6.18
C LYS A 82 12.06 -3.01 -5.80
N PHE A 83 11.29 -2.00 -5.40
CA PHE A 83 9.90 -2.21 -4.94
C PHE A 83 8.84 -1.93 -6.01
N VAL A 84 9.16 -1.18 -7.07
CA VAL A 84 8.21 -0.90 -8.17
C VAL A 84 7.75 -2.20 -8.84
N ASP A 85 8.65 -3.17 -9.00
CA ASP A 85 8.33 -4.48 -9.59
C ASP A 85 7.49 -5.38 -8.65
N SER A 86 7.60 -5.21 -7.32
CA SER A 86 6.89 -6.04 -6.34
C SER A 86 5.53 -5.45 -5.92
N ALA A 87 5.41 -4.13 -5.87
CA ALA A 87 4.16 -3.43 -5.58
C ALA A 87 3.11 -3.63 -6.69
N ALA A 88 3.57 -3.72 -7.95
CA ALA A 88 2.73 -4.06 -9.08
C ALA A 88 2.10 -5.46 -8.97
N ALA A 89 2.72 -6.41 -8.28
CA ALA A 89 2.18 -7.75 -8.06
C ALA A 89 1.25 -7.84 -6.83
N ALA A 90 1.49 -7.04 -5.79
CA ALA A 90 0.70 -7.07 -4.55
C ALA A 90 -0.64 -6.30 -4.65
N ALA A 91 -0.76 -5.35 -5.58
CA ALA A 91 -1.94 -4.49 -5.71
C ALA A 91 -3.18 -5.19 -6.35
N ASP A 92 -3.01 -6.38 -6.93
CA ASP A 92 -4.09 -7.18 -7.53
C ASP A 92 -4.76 -8.16 -6.55
N GLY A 93 -4.24 -8.31 -5.33
CA GLY A 93 -4.61 -9.40 -4.41
C GLY A 93 -5.61 -9.07 -3.29
N HIS A 94 -6.32 -7.94 -3.32
CA HIS A 94 -7.22 -7.60 -2.21
C HIS A 94 -8.57 -7.05 -2.70
N ASP A 95 -9.43 -7.97 -3.12
CA ASP A 95 -10.88 -7.78 -3.16
C ASP A 95 -11.53 -8.90 -2.34
N GLY A 96 -12.08 -8.51 -1.18
CA GLY A 96 -12.81 -9.41 -0.26
C GLY A 96 -11.95 -10.19 0.74
N VAL A 97 -11.85 -9.71 1.98
CA VAL A 97 -12.14 -10.46 3.24
C VAL A 97 -12.02 -9.42 4.37
N LEU A 98 -13.13 -8.73 4.66
CA LEU A 98 -13.45 -8.26 6.00
C LEU A 98 -14.41 -9.30 6.58
N GLY A 99 -13.89 -10.17 7.43
CA GLY A 99 -14.61 -11.29 8.06
C GLY A 99 -13.67 -12.49 8.14
N THR A 100 -12.88 -12.65 9.20
CA THR A 100 -13.42 -13.14 10.46
C THR A 100 -12.62 -12.62 11.65
N ARG A 101 -13.33 -12.07 12.62
CA ARG A 101 -12.91 -12.09 14.01
C ARG A 101 -12.99 -13.56 14.46
N ALA A 102 -11.85 -14.20 14.69
CA ALA A 102 -11.77 -15.49 15.38
C ALA A 102 -10.68 -15.42 16.44
N THR A 103 -11.09 -15.01 17.63
CA THR A 103 -10.47 -15.45 18.89
C THR A 103 -10.37 -16.97 18.88
N GLY A 104 -9.20 -17.54 19.11
CA GLY A 104 -9.09 -18.99 19.21
C GLY A 104 -7.66 -19.48 19.39
N HIS A 105 -7.30 -19.68 20.66
CA HIS A 105 -6.59 -20.86 21.15
C HIS A 105 -5.29 -21.29 20.42
N ALA A 106 -4.15 -21.05 21.08
CA ALA A 106 -2.94 -21.82 20.82
C ALA A 106 -3.27 -23.33 20.97
N PRO A 107 -2.94 -24.19 20.00
CA PRO A 107 -3.13 -25.62 20.18
C PRO A 107 -2.19 -26.11 21.29
N ALA A 108 -2.79 -26.73 22.30
CA ALA A 108 -2.09 -27.57 23.26
C ALA A 108 -1.28 -28.62 22.50
N SER A 109 0.04 -28.62 22.70
CA SER A 109 0.91 -29.70 22.25
C SER A 109 0.68 -30.86 23.20
N ASP A 110 -0.17 -31.80 22.80
CA ASP A 110 -0.35 -33.11 23.44
C ASP A 110 0.85 -33.99 23.06
N GLU A 111 1.98 -33.79 23.74
CA GLU A 111 3.01 -34.83 23.85
C GLU A 111 2.69 -35.69 25.07
N ALA A 112 1.74 -36.62 24.90
CA ALA A 112 1.68 -37.83 25.72
C ALA A 112 2.84 -38.75 25.31
N GLY A 113 3.92 -38.72 26.09
CA GLY A 113 5.13 -39.51 25.85
C GLY A 113 5.94 -39.85 27.10
N CYS A 114 5.33 -40.58 28.04
CA CYS A 114 5.97 -41.54 28.96
C CYS A 114 6.82 -41.04 30.16
N ILE A 115 6.38 -41.46 31.36
CA ILE A 115 7.03 -41.42 32.68
C ILE A 115 8.19 -42.42 32.73
N ILE A 116 9.38 -42.05 33.23
CA ILE A 116 10.20 -42.77 34.25
C ILE A 116 11.20 -41.77 34.90
N GLY A 117 11.18 -41.65 36.24
CA GLY A 117 12.23 -40.97 37.03
C GLY A 117 11.75 -40.39 38.34
#